data_AF-X1B2X2-F1
#
_entry.id   AF-X1B2X2-F1
#
_cell.length_a   1.000
_cell.length_b   1.000
_cell.length_c   1.000
_cell.angle_alpha   90.00
_cell.angle_beta   90.00
_cell.angle_gamma   90.00
#
_symmetry.space_group_name_H-M   'P 1'
#
loop_
_entity.id
_entity.type
_entity.pdbx_description
1 polymer ?
#
loop_
_entity_poly.entity_id
_entity_poly.type
_entity_poly.pdbx_seq_one_letter_code
_entity_poly.pdbx_strand_id
1 'polypeptide(L)'
;MKIEHDTLAYLEKVGNLIKSNLDMYRSAFQDDTKIVPMIEEKYGNLIGILKDLEKKYSKRILKFLLVINNLSGLTMFQHAFAKGVIDSDLISGFLTAIQSFGMELSTEGSSEMTKLAYKNFEIELNVGDHIRAALFLSGEASKFLVRNLVTFINDFERTYGDAYNSGPIFATDLVDYRLQKATENGASYAINPKEEDLEDFIMDKTDNHGVHVIINTVGNSNVYQQGLELIAKGGHYLFFAETY
;
A
#
# COMPACT_ATOMS: atom_id res chain seq x y z
N MET A 1 23.63 -9.82 8.57
CA MET A 1 22.82 -9.24 7.47
C MET A 1 23.56 -8.11 6.78
N LYS A 2 24.09 -7.11 7.52
CA LYS A 2 24.90 -6.01 6.94
C LYS A 2 26.07 -6.45 6.05
N ILE A 3 26.94 -7.35 6.54
CA ILE A 3 28.09 -7.86 5.76
C ILE A 3 27.66 -8.47 4.41
N GLU A 4 26.52 -9.15 4.39
CA GLU A 4 26.02 -9.79 3.17
C GLU A 4 25.44 -8.77 2.18
N HIS A 5 24.75 -7.74 2.69
CA HIS A 5 24.33 -6.58 1.91
C HIS A 5 25.54 -5.85 1.30
N ASP A 6 26.54 -5.55 2.11
CA ASP A 6 27.77 -4.89 1.66
C ASP A 6 28.48 -5.74 0.59
N THR A 7 28.57 -7.06 0.80
CA THR A 7 29.16 -8.00 -0.17
C THR A 7 28.42 -7.95 -1.50
N LEU A 8 27.09 -7.98 -1.49
CA LEU A 8 26.27 -7.83 -2.71
C LEU A 8 26.52 -6.49 -3.39
N ALA A 9 26.59 -5.39 -2.63
CA ALA A 9 26.86 -4.07 -3.17
C ALA A 9 28.25 -3.97 -3.82
N TYR A 10 29.28 -4.59 -3.22
CA TYR A 10 30.61 -4.65 -3.83
C TYR A 10 30.63 -5.50 -5.11
N LEU A 11 29.99 -6.66 -5.09
CA LEU A 11 29.89 -7.51 -6.28
C LEU A 11 29.13 -6.83 -7.43
N GLU A 12 28.07 -6.08 -7.13
CA GLU A 12 27.35 -5.28 -8.12
C GLU A 12 28.26 -4.20 -8.73
N LYS A 13 29.06 -3.50 -7.91
CA LYS A 13 30.06 -2.52 -8.39
C LYS A 13 31.07 -3.14 -9.34
N VAL A 14 31.60 -4.33 -9.00
CA VAL A 14 32.52 -5.08 -9.88
C VAL A 14 31.83 -5.45 -11.19
N GLY A 15 30.59 -5.95 -11.13
CA GLY A 15 29.80 -6.25 -12.32
C GLY A 15 29.61 -5.04 -13.23
N ASN A 16 29.30 -3.87 -12.67
CA ASN A 16 29.13 -2.63 -13.43
C ASN A 16 30.45 -2.17 -14.08
N LEU A 17 31.58 -2.34 -13.40
CA LEU A 17 32.89 -2.03 -13.96
C LEU A 17 33.24 -2.95 -15.14
N ILE A 18 32.97 -4.26 -15.01
CA ILE A 18 33.17 -5.22 -16.11
C ILE A 18 32.32 -4.83 -17.31
N LYS A 19 31.05 -4.47 -17.08
CA LYS A 19 30.13 -4.06 -18.16
C LYS A 19 30.63 -2.83 -18.90
N SER A 20 30.99 -1.77 -18.16
CA SER A 20 31.50 -0.53 -18.75
C SER A 20 32.76 -0.78 -19.58
N ASN A 21 33.70 -1.59 -19.08
CA ASN A 21 34.92 -1.92 -19.82
C ASN A 21 34.65 -2.80 -21.06
N LEU A 22 33.70 -3.73 -20.97
CA LEU A 22 33.28 -4.56 -22.10
C LEU A 22 32.65 -3.70 -23.20
N ASP A 23 31.81 -2.73 -22.84
CA ASP A 23 31.18 -1.82 -23.80
C ASP A 23 32.22 -0.92 -24.51
N MET A 24 33.23 -0.45 -23.78
CA MET A 24 34.38 0.27 -24.35
C MET A 24 35.20 -0.62 -25.28
N TYR A 25 35.52 -1.85 -24.85
CA TYR A 25 36.29 -2.81 -25.64
C TYR A 25 35.57 -3.13 -26.96
N ARG A 26 34.28 -3.45 -26.90
CA ARG A 26 33.44 -3.71 -28.07
C ARG A 26 33.43 -2.52 -29.05
N SER A 27 33.42 -1.30 -28.52
CA SER A 27 33.44 -0.08 -29.34
C SER A 27 34.78 0.11 -30.05
N ALA A 28 35.89 -0.25 -29.40
CA ALA A 28 37.24 -0.14 -29.95
C ALA A 28 37.63 -1.28 -30.91
N PHE A 29 37.06 -2.47 -30.72
CA PHE A 29 37.40 -3.69 -31.46
C PHE A 29 36.16 -4.32 -32.11
N GLN A 30 35.57 -3.61 -33.08
CA GLN A 30 34.28 -4.00 -33.71
C GLN A 30 34.36 -5.34 -34.48
N ASP A 31 35.55 -5.74 -34.94
CA ASP A 31 35.76 -6.96 -35.71
C ASP A 31 36.11 -8.19 -34.85
N ASP A 32 36.15 -8.05 -33.51
CA ASP A 32 36.47 -9.16 -32.62
C ASP A 32 35.28 -10.12 -32.44
N THR A 33 35.26 -11.16 -33.26
CA THR A 33 34.20 -12.17 -33.33
C THR A 33 34.37 -13.31 -32.31
N LYS A 34 35.44 -13.33 -31.50
CA LYS A 34 35.73 -14.46 -30.59
C LYS A 34 35.82 -14.05 -29.13
N ILE A 35 36.53 -12.98 -28.82
CA ILE A 35 36.79 -12.57 -27.44
C ILE A 35 35.57 -11.85 -26.86
N VAL A 36 34.95 -10.94 -27.63
CA VAL A 36 33.76 -10.19 -27.18
C VAL A 36 32.62 -11.15 -26.77
N PRO A 37 32.20 -12.13 -27.60
CA PRO A 37 31.16 -13.08 -27.20
C PRO A 37 31.55 -13.92 -25.97
N MET A 38 32.82 -14.32 -25.85
CA MET A 38 33.30 -15.10 -24.69
C MET A 38 33.23 -14.29 -23.39
N ILE A 39 33.58 -13.00 -23.42
CA ILE A 39 33.47 -12.12 -22.25
C ILE A 39 31.98 -11.84 -21.94
N GLU A 40 31.15 -11.61 -22.96
CA GLU A 40 29.69 -11.44 -22.82
C GLU A 40 29.05 -12.66 -22.14
N GLU A 41 29.40 -13.87 -22.55
CA GLU A 41 28.92 -15.12 -21.93
C GLU A 41 29.32 -15.22 -20.46
N LYS A 42 30.61 -15.02 -20.14
CA LYS A 42 31.12 -15.06 -18.76
C LYS A 42 30.49 -13.97 -17.89
N TYR A 43 30.32 -12.77 -18.44
CA TYR A 43 29.64 -11.67 -17.77
C TYR A 43 28.17 -12.00 -17.50
N GLY A 44 27.46 -12.55 -18.49
CA GLY A 44 26.08 -13.00 -18.34
C GLY A 44 25.92 -14.01 -17.20
N ASN A 45 26.82 -15.01 -17.13
CA ASN A 45 26.85 -16.00 -16.06
C ASN A 45 27.07 -15.36 -14.68
N LEU A 46 28.03 -14.42 -14.57
CA LEU A 46 28.26 -13.67 -13.33
C LEU A 46 27.01 -12.91 -12.90
N ILE A 47 26.37 -12.16 -13.80
CA ILE A 47 25.14 -11.41 -13.49
C ILE A 47 24.00 -12.34 -13.06
N GLY A 48 23.88 -13.53 -13.67
CA GLY A 48 22.93 -14.55 -13.24
C GLY A 48 23.14 -14.95 -11.78
N ILE A 49 24.38 -15.22 -11.38
CA ILE A 49 24.74 -15.57 -10.00
C ILE A 49 24.42 -14.41 -9.05
N LEU A 50 24.76 -13.16 -9.42
CA LEU A 50 24.48 -11.99 -8.58
C LEU A 50 22.98 -11.78 -8.35
N LYS A 51 22.15 -11.93 -9.39
CA LYS A 51 20.68 -11.86 -9.28
C LYS A 51 20.14 -12.93 -8.34
N ASP A 52 20.66 -14.15 -8.41
CA ASP A 52 20.23 -15.24 -7.53
C ASP A 52 20.64 -15.00 -6.07
N LEU A 53 21.83 -14.45 -5.83
CA LEU A 53 22.27 -14.07 -4.49
C LEU A 53 21.42 -12.92 -3.93
N GLU A 54 21.17 -11.87 -4.72
CA GLU A 54 20.29 -10.75 -4.34
C GLU A 54 18.90 -11.30 -3.97
N LYS A 55 18.30 -12.13 -4.83
CA LYS A 55 16.98 -12.74 -4.58
C LYS A 55 16.94 -13.57 -3.29
N LYS A 56 17.99 -14.35 -2.99
CA LYS A 56 18.09 -15.13 -1.75
C LYS A 56 18.20 -14.21 -0.53
N TYR A 57 19.01 -13.16 -0.62
CA TYR A 57 19.16 -12.15 0.44
C TYR A 57 17.83 -11.44 0.70
N SER A 58 17.19 -10.91 -0.35
CA SER A 58 15.89 -10.23 -0.28
C SER A 58 14.83 -11.07 0.42
N LYS A 59 14.70 -12.35 0.04
CA LYS A 59 13.73 -13.27 0.68
C LYS A 59 13.97 -13.46 2.18
N ARG A 60 15.22 -13.45 2.63
CA ARG A 60 15.55 -13.70 4.04
C ARG A 60 15.27 -12.49 4.93
N ILE A 61 15.49 -11.28 4.40
CA ILE A 61 15.25 -10.03 5.15
C ILE A 61 13.78 -9.59 5.13
N LEU A 62 13.00 -10.02 4.14
CA LEU A 62 11.59 -9.69 4.00
C LEU A 62 10.76 -10.25 5.17
N LYS A 63 10.12 -9.37 5.95
CA LYS A 63 9.29 -9.78 7.11
C LYS A 63 7.83 -9.52 6.89
N PHE A 64 7.47 -8.32 6.46
CA PHE A 64 6.08 -7.90 6.41
C PHE A 64 5.84 -6.89 5.29
N LEU A 65 4.67 -7.00 4.65
CA LEU A 65 4.12 -6.01 3.72
C LEU A 65 2.85 -5.43 4.34
N LEU A 66 2.77 -4.10 4.34
CA LEU A 66 1.60 -3.35 4.73
C LEU A 66 1.16 -2.49 3.55
N VAL A 67 -0.13 -2.53 3.23
CA VAL A 67 -0.74 -1.69 2.18
C VAL A 67 -1.79 -0.81 2.83
N ILE A 68 -1.66 0.48 2.60
CA ILE A 68 -2.46 1.52 3.25
C ILE A 68 -3.14 2.35 2.17
N ASN A 69 -4.41 2.64 2.36
CA ASN A 69 -5.14 3.56 1.51
C ASN A 69 -4.61 4.99 1.73
N ASN A 70 -4.32 5.72 0.65
CA ASN A 70 -3.76 7.06 0.75
C ASN A 70 -4.74 8.05 1.38
N LEU A 71 -6.03 7.96 1.02
CA LEU A 71 -7.09 8.88 1.44
C LEU A 71 -7.48 8.70 2.90
N SER A 72 -7.86 7.47 3.28
CA SER A 72 -8.37 7.17 4.64
C SER A 72 -7.28 6.87 5.65
N GLY A 73 -6.05 6.58 5.21
CA GLY A 73 -4.98 6.11 6.10
C GLY A 73 -5.21 4.70 6.67
N LEU A 74 -6.29 4.01 6.28
CA LEU A 74 -6.62 2.68 6.77
C LEU A 74 -5.74 1.61 6.12
N THR A 75 -5.38 0.60 6.90
CA THR A 75 -4.71 -0.60 6.40
C THR A 75 -5.69 -1.43 5.57
N MET A 76 -5.39 -1.61 4.30
CA MET A 76 -6.22 -2.37 3.36
C MET A 76 -5.84 -3.84 3.34
N PHE A 77 -4.53 -4.09 3.36
CA PHE A 77 -3.98 -5.42 3.22
C PHE A 77 -2.68 -5.50 4.00
N GLN A 78 -2.44 -6.67 4.58
CA GLN A 78 -1.22 -6.93 5.30
C GLN A 78 -0.80 -8.38 5.10
N HIS A 79 0.51 -8.61 4.97
CA HIS A 79 1.05 -9.95 4.74
C HIS A 79 2.37 -10.16 5.48
N ALA A 80 2.42 -11.20 6.30
CA ALA A 80 3.65 -11.67 6.94
C ALA A 80 4.34 -12.71 6.06
N PHE A 81 5.58 -12.44 5.67
CA PHE A 81 6.40 -13.38 4.88
C PHE A 81 7.17 -14.39 5.75
N ALA A 82 7.40 -14.05 7.02
CA ALA A 82 8.06 -14.96 7.96
C ALA A 82 7.09 -16.04 8.44
N LYS A 83 7.42 -17.32 8.20
CA LYS A 83 6.74 -18.46 8.84
C LYS A 83 7.35 -18.69 10.23
N GLY A 84 6.70 -18.18 11.28
CA GLY A 84 7.12 -18.37 12.67
C GLY A 84 6.42 -17.41 13.63
N VAL A 85 6.62 -17.61 14.94
CA VAL A 85 6.14 -16.71 16.00
C VAL A 85 6.75 -15.33 15.73
N ILE A 86 5.92 -14.37 15.35
CA ILE A 86 6.30 -12.97 15.31
C ILE A 86 6.54 -12.61 16.76
N ASP A 87 7.79 -12.27 17.10
CA ASP A 87 8.22 -11.91 18.45
C ASP A 87 7.26 -10.85 19.02
N SER A 88 6.79 -10.98 20.27
CA SER A 88 5.86 -10.01 20.85
C SER A 88 6.46 -8.61 20.89
N ASP A 89 7.78 -8.52 21.03
CA ASP A 89 8.52 -7.27 21.00
C ASP A 89 8.55 -6.67 19.58
N LEU A 90 8.55 -7.53 18.56
CA LEU A 90 8.42 -7.15 17.15
C LEU A 90 7.02 -6.65 16.83
N ILE A 91 5.97 -7.32 17.33
CA ILE A 91 4.58 -6.87 17.17
C ILE A 91 4.38 -5.53 17.87
N SER A 92 4.86 -5.38 19.10
CA SER A 92 4.69 -4.13 19.85
C SER A 92 5.46 -2.98 19.22
N GLY A 93 6.74 -3.17 18.86
CA GLY A 93 7.53 -2.14 18.18
C GLY A 93 6.94 -1.76 16.82
N PHE A 94 6.37 -2.74 16.11
CA PHE A 94 5.65 -2.55 14.86
C PHE A 94 4.35 -1.76 15.03
N LEU A 95 3.51 -2.11 16.01
CA LEU A 95 2.27 -1.40 16.31
C LEU A 95 2.54 0.04 16.74
N THR A 96 3.57 0.27 17.55
CA THR A 96 4.01 1.61 17.94
C THR A 96 4.51 2.40 16.73
N ALA A 97 5.28 1.78 15.82
CA ALA A 97 5.72 2.43 14.60
C ALA A 97 4.54 2.80 13.69
N ILE A 98 3.56 1.91 13.51
CA ILE A 98 2.32 2.19 12.77
C ILE A 98 1.53 3.33 13.41
N GLN A 99 1.37 3.33 14.74
CA GLN A 99 0.66 4.39 15.45
C GLN A 99 1.38 5.74 15.29
N SER A 100 2.70 5.77 15.39
CA SER A 100 3.52 6.97 15.15
C SER A 100 3.39 7.47 13.71
N PHE A 101 3.43 6.55 12.74
CA PHE A 101 3.24 6.84 11.32
C PHE A 101 1.84 7.40 11.05
N GLY A 102 0.81 6.77 11.60
CA GLY A 102 -0.58 7.20 11.46
C GLY A 102 -0.85 8.57 12.08
N MET A 103 -0.19 8.88 13.22
CA MET A 103 -0.25 10.19 13.85
C MET A 103 0.47 11.28 13.04
N GLU A 104 1.68 11.04 12.52
CA GLU A 104 2.40 12.03 11.69
C GLU A 104 1.72 12.27 10.34
N LEU A 105 1.01 11.29 9.78
CA LEU A 105 0.20 11.43 8.56
C LEU A 105 -1.08 12.25 8.77
N SER A 106 -1.53 12.45 10.01
CA SER A 106 -2.74 13.23 10.35
C SER A 106 -2.47 14.72 10.56
N THR A 107 -1.21 15.13 10.63
CA THR A 107 -0.79 16.53 10.77
C THR A 107 -0.30 17.07 9.43
N GLU A 108 -1.05 18.00 8.84
CA GLU A 108 -0.63 18.74 7.64
C GLU A 108 0.62 19.57 7.96
N GLY A 109 1.79 19.07 7.53
CA GLY A 109 3.01 19.87 7.46
C GLY A 109 4.27 19.13 7.88
N SER A 110 5.24 19.05 6.95
CA SER A 110 6.63 18.58 7.10
C SER A 110 6.79 17.08 7.38
N SER A 111 7.68 16.30 6.76
CA SER A 111 8.73 16.52 5.76
C SER A 111 9.15 15.11 5.30
N GLU A 112 9.74 15.03 4.10
CA GLU A 112 10.34 13.83 3.49
C GLU A 112 10.74 12.72 4.48
N MET A 113 9.98 11.63 4.46
CA MET A 113 10.20 10.45 5.28
C MET A 113 11.50 9.75 4.86
N THR A 114 12.58 10.06 5.57
CA THR A 114 13.89 9.45 5.32
C THR A 114 14.10 8.33 6.33
N LYS A 115 13.86 7.08 5.89
CA LYS A 115 14.26 5.80 6.55
C LYS A 115 14.27 5.83 8.09
N LEU A 116 13.13 5.52 8.70
CA LEU A 116 13.08 5.18 10.13
C LEU A 116 13.71 3.80 10.35
N ALA A 117 15.04 3.77 10.55
CA ALA A 117 15.77 2.59 10.97
C ALA A 117 15.60 2.39 12.49
N TYR A 118 14.65 1.57 12.92
CA TYR A 118 14.50 1.23 14.34
C TYR A 118 15.33 -0.01 14.67
N LYS A 119 16.52 0.21 15.26
CA LYS A 119 17.51 -0.79 15.74
C LYS A 119 17.92 -1.86 14.70
N ASN A 120 17.05 -2.82 14.42
CA ASN A 120 17.31 -4.01 13.59
C ASN A 120 16.42 -4.11 12.35
N PHE A 121 15.54 -3.11 12.12
CA PHE A 121 14.62 -3.12 11.00
C PHE A 121 14.76 -1.87 10.14
N GLU A 122 14.60 -2.07 8.84
CA GLU A 122 14.45 -1.02 7.85
C GLU A 122 13.02 -1.07 7.30
N ILE A 123 12.43 0.12 7.14
CA ILE A 123 11.11 0.28 6.54
C ILE A 123 11.32 0.97 5.20
N GLU A 124 10.98 0.29 4.12
CA GLU A 124 10.94 0.85 2.78
C GLU A 124 9.49 1.22 2.45
N LEU A 125 9.21 2.52 2.31
CA LEU A 125 7.88 3.04 1.98
C LEU A 125 7.88 3.57 0.54
N ASN A 126 6.92 3.12 -0.25
CA ASN A 126 6.65 3.68 -1.57
C ASN A 126 5.18 4.07 -1.66
N VAL A 127 4.92 5.20 -2.33
CA VAL A 127 3.60 5.80 -2.50
C VAL A 127 3.22 5.70 -3.98
N GLY A 128 2.05 5.12 -4.26
CA GLY A 128 1.35 5.15 -5.54
C GLY A 128 0.23 6.19 -5.55
N ASP A 129 -0.66 6.13 -6.54
CA ASP A 129 -1.72 7.12 -6.72
C ASP A 129 -2.83 6.98 -5.65
N HIS A 130 -3.22 5.75 -5.33
CA HIS A 130 -4.34 5.43 -4.43
C HIS A 130 -3.89 4.74 -3.14
N ILE A 131 -2.74 4.07 -3.17
CA ILE A 131 -2.19 3.36 -2.02
C ILE A 131 -0.74 3.74 -1.75
N ARG A 132 -0.30 3.43 -0.54
CA ARG A 132 1.12 3.39 -0.17
C ARG A 132 1.40 2.01 0.42
N ALA A 133 2.56 1.47 0.08
CA ALA A 133 2.99 0.18 0.57
C ALA A 133 4.29 0.33 1.35
N ALA A 134 4.33 -0.28 2.53
CA ALA A 134 5.49 -0.32 3.40
C ALA A 134 6.01 -1.76 3.52
N LEU A 135 7.29 -1.97 3.21
CA LEU A 135 8.00 -3.21 3.45
C LEU A 135 8.85 -3.11 4.70
N PHE A 136 8.62 -4.04 5.62
CA PHE A 136 9.41 -4.17 6.84
C PHE A 136 10.45 -5.26 6.64
N LEU A 137 11.71 -4.88 6.84
CA LEU A 137 12.87 -5.69 6.52
C LEU A 137 13.76 -5.82 7.75
N SER A 138 14.33 -6.99 8.02
CA SER A 138 15.32 -7.16 9.10
C SER A 138 16.74 -6.76 8.70
N GLY A 139 16.89 -6.02 7.60
CA GLY A 139 18.17 -5.61 7.03
C GLY A 139 17.94 -4.67 5.85
N GLU A 140 19.03 -4.21 5.23
CA GLU A 140 18.97 -3.15 4.23
C GLU A 140 18.25 -3.55 2.95
N ALA A 141 17.42 -2.65 2.43
CA ALA A 141 16.61 -2.88 1.25
C ALA A 141 17.48 -2.99 -0.02
N SER A 142 17.47 -4.17 -0.64
CA SER A 142 18.07 -4.37 -1.96
C SER A 142 17.29 -3.63 -3.06
N LYS A 143 17.97 -3.16 -4.11
CA LYS A 143 17.32 -2.55 -5.29
C LYS A 143 16.27 -3.46 -5.93
N PHE A 144 16.44 -4.78 -5.87
CA PHE A 144 15.42 -5.73 -6.31
C PHE A 144 14.11 -5.61 -5.53
N LEU A 145 14.15 -5.46 -4.20
CA LEU A 145 12.95 -5.30 -3.38
C LEU A 145 12.24 -3.98 -3.65
N VAL A 146 12.98 -2.87 -3.71
CA VAL A 146 12.41 -1.55 -4.00
C VAL A 146 11.69 -1.56 -5.34
N ARG A 147 12.32 -2.12 -6.38
CA ARG A 147 11.70 -2.26 -7.71
C ARG A 147 10.44 -3.12 -7.67
N ASN A 148 10.48 -4.26 -7.00
CA ASN A 148 9.31 -5.13 -6.87
C ASN A 148 8.18 -4.47 -6.07
N LEU A 149 8.49 -3.64 -5.07
CA LEU A 149 7.49 -2.90 -4.30
C LEU A 149 6.77 -1.88 -5.19
N VAL A 150 7.52 -1.14 -6.01
CA VAL A 150 6.92 -0.22 -7.00
C VAL A 150 6.07 -0.97 -8.02
N THR A 151 6.56 -2.07 -8.58
CA THR A 151 5.77 -2.91 -9.50
C THR A 151 4.51 -3.46 -8.83
N PHE A 152 4.62 -3.93 -7.58
CA PHE A 152 3.48 -4.39 -6.80
C PHE A 152 2.43 -3.29 -6.63
N ILE A 153 2.83 -2.07 -6.25
CA ILE A 153 1.90 -0.93 -6.11
C ILE A 153 1.16 -0.69 -7.42
N ASN A 154 1.89 -0.58 -8.53
CA ASN A 154 1.29 -0.33 -9.84
C ASN A 154 0.33 -1.45 -10.27
N ASP A 155 0.71 -2.72 -10.07
CA ASP A 155 -0.14 -3.87 -10.40
C ASP A 155 -1.37 -3.94 -9.50
N PHE A 156 -1.20 -3.61 -8.22
CA PHE A 156 -2.28 -3.57 -7.23
C PHE A 156 -3.28 -2.47 -7.58
N GLU A 157 -2.82 -1.26 -7.89
CA GLU A 157 -3.68 -0.15 -8.34
C GLU A 157 -4.32 -0.43 -9.70
N ARG A 158 -3.62 -1.07 -10.63
CA ARG A 158 -4.23 -1.47 -11.89
C ARG A 158 -5.34 -2.51 -11.69
N THR A 159 -5.17 -3.41 -10.73
CA THR A 159 -6.12 -4.50 -10.48
C THR A 159 -7.32 -4.04 -9.65
N TYR A 160 -7.09 -3.14 -8.70
CA TYR A 160 -8.08 -2.76 -7.69
C TYR A 160 -8.38 -1.24 -7.66
N GLY A 161 -7.74 -0.43 -8.51
CA GLY A 161 -7.89 1.03 -8.59
C GLY A 161 -9.32 1.48 -8.79
N ASP A 162 -10.06 0.78 -9.65
CA ASP A 162 -11.49 1.04 -9.86
C ASP A 162 -12.33 0.69 -8.62
N ALA A 163 -11.90 -0.28 -7.81
CA ALA A 163 -12.50 -0.62 -6.52
C ALA A 163 -12.04 0.31 -5.38
N TYR A 164 -11.00 1.13 -5.59
CA TYR A 164 -10.45 2.10 -4.63
C TYR A 164 -11.06 3.49 -4.71
N ASN A 165 -11.88 3.76 -5.72
CA ASN A 165 -13.02 4.61 -5.49
C ASN A 165 -13.92 3.85 -4.52
N SER A 166 -13.75 4.09 -3.21
CA SER A 166 -14.83 3.83 -2.28
C SER A 166 -16.08 4.42 -2.93
N GLY A 167 -17.04 3.57 -3.25
CA GLY A 167 -18.33 4.04 -3.76
C GLY A 167 -18.82 5.19 -2.86
N PRO A 168 -19.56 6.15 -3.42
CA PRO A 168 -19.90 7.39 -2.74
C PRO A 168 -20.36 7.15 -1.30
N ILE A 169 -19.76 7.87 -0.35
CA ILE A 169 -20.13 7.80 1.06
C ILE A 169 -21.24 8.82 1.29
N PHE A 170 -22.42 8.34 1.67
CA PHE A 170 -23.57 9.16 2.01
C PHE A 170 -23.66 9.29 3.54
N ALA A 171 -23.63 10.52 4.04
CA ALA A 171 -23.91 10.85 5.43
C ALA A 171 -25.30 11.48 5.53
N THR A 172 -26.11 11.03 6.49
CA THR A 172 -27.45 11.56 6.72
C THR A 172 -27.60 11.97 8.18
N ASP A 173 -28.07 13.19 8.42
CA ASP A 173 -28.35 13.75 9.75
C ASP A 173 -29.32 14.94 9.60
N LEU A 174 -30.05 15.26 10.66
CA LEU A 174 -30.97 16.39 10.72
C LEU A 174 -30.27 17.71 11.09
N VAL A 175 -29.00 17.65 11.49
CA VAL A 175 -28.22 18.77 12.02
C VAL A 175 -27.09 19.14 11.04
N ASP A 176 -27.20 20.31 10.42
CA ASP A 176 -26.27 20.77 9.38
C ASP A 176 -24.80 20.82 9.84
N TYR A 177 -24.55 21.16 11.11
CA TYR A 177 -23.19 21.12 11.67
C TYR A 177 -22.55 19.72 11.58
N ARG A 178 -23.34 18.67 11.81
CA ARG A 178 -22.85 17.27 11.71
C ARG A 178 -22.63 16.87 10.26
N LEU A 179 -23.48 17.32 9.35
CA LEU A 179 -23.31 17.13 7.91
C LEU A 179 -22.03 17.81 7.41
N GLN A 180 -21.77 19.06 7.83
CA GLN A 180 -20.52 19.75 7.53
C GLN A 180 -19.30 18.94 8.02
N LYS A 181 -19.35 18.46 9.27
CA LYS A 181 -18.29 17.61 9.82
C LYS A 181 -18.13 16.28 9.07
N ALA A 182 -19.22 15.69 8.60
CA ALA A 182 -19.18 14.47 7.80
C ALA A 182 -18.46 14.71 6.47
N THR A 183 -18.75 15.83 5.78
CA THR A 183 -18.06 16.23 4.55
C THR A 183 -16.57 16.51 4.79
N GLU A 184 -16.24 17.24 5.86
CA GLU A 184 -14.84 17.48 6.28
C GLU A 184 -14.09 16.16 6.55
N ASN A 185 -14.79 15.12 7.00
CA ASN A 185 -14.26 13.79 7.26
C ASN A 185 -14.34 12.82 6.07
N GLY A 186 -14.67 13.30 4.87
CA GLY A 186 -14.62 12.52 3.63
C GLY A 186 -15.92 11.89 3.14
N ALA A 187 -17.09 12.29 3.68
CA ALA A 187 -18.36 11.95 3.06
C ALA A 187 -18.45 12.58 1.66
N SER A 188 -18.83 11.79 0.66
CA SER A 188 -19.03 12.27 -0.72
C SER A 188 -20.27 13.15 -0.83
N TYR A 189 -21.31 12.80 -0.05
CA TYR A 189 -22.56 13.53 0.03
C TYR A 189 -23.03 13.57 1.48
N ALA A 190 -23.53 14.74 1.90
CA ALA A 190 -24.11 14.94 3.22
C ALA A 190 -25.55 15.46 3.03
N ILE A 191 -26.53 14.71 3.47
CA ILE A 191 -27.94 14.91 3.13
C ILE A 191 -28.74 15.16 4.41
N ASN A 192 -29.59 16.18 4.39
CA ASN A 192 -30.58 16.42 5.43
C ASN A 192 -31.96 15.91 4.95
N PRO A 193 -32.48 14.78 5.51
CA PRO A 193 -33.77 14.23 5.09
C PRO A 193 -34.99 15.14 5.33
N LYS A 194 -34.83 16.28 6.00
CA LYS A 194 -35.88 17.30 6.10
C LYS A 194 -35.98 18.20 4.88
N GLU A 195 -34.87 18.38 4.17
CA GLU A 195 -34.75 19.31 3.05
C GLU A 195 -34.82 18.58 1.71
N GLU A 196 -34.36 17.33 1.66
CA GLU A 196 -34.27 16.51 0.45
C GLU A 196 -34.78 15.08 0.69
N ASP A 197 -35.37 14.46 -0.32
CA ASP A 197 -35.77 13.05 -0.26
C ASP A 197 -34.54 12.15 -0.35
N LEU A 198 -34.27 11.41 0.73
CA LEU A 198 -33.07 10.59 0.86
C LEU A 198 -33.09 9.37 -0.08
N GLU A 199 -34.27 8.79 -0.33
CA GLU A 199 -34.41 7.61 -1.18
C GLU A 199 -34.14 7.96 -2.63
N ASP A 200 -34.83 9.00 -3.13
CA ASP A 200 -34.64 9.48 -4.50
C ASP A 200 -33.19 9.90 -4.74
N PHE A 201 -32.58 10.61 -3.77
CA PHE A 201 -31.18 11.03 -3.89
C PHE A 201 -30.21 9.84 -3.98
N ILE A 202 -30.36 8.85 -3.09
CA ILE A 202 -29.47 7.69 -3.10
C ILE A 202 -29.69 6.84 -4.35
N MET A 203 -30.93 6.63 -4.77
CA MET A 203 -31.24 5.84 -5.97
C MET A 203 -30.68 6.50 -7.23
N ASP A 204 -30.79 7.83 -7.37
CA ASP A 204 -30.15 8.60 -8.44
C ASP A 204 -28.62 8.42 -8.46
N LYS A 205 -27.98 8.50 -7.28
CA LYS A 205 -26.51 8.39 -7.17
C LYS A 205 -25.98 6.97 -7.23
N THR A 206 -26.85 5.96 -7.23
CA THR A 206 -26.47 4.54 -7.23
C THR A 206 -27.04 3.78 -8.42
N ASP A 207 -27.49 4.47 -9.48
CA ASP A 207 -28.10 3.86 -10.66
C ASP A 207 -29.25 2.88 -10.30
N ASN A 208 -30.07 3.23 -9.31
CA ASN A 208 -31.13 2.41 -8.72
C ASN A 208 -30.69 1.07 -8.11
N HIS A 209 -29.42 0.93 -7.70
CA HIS A 209 -28.94 -0.27 -7.02
C HIS A 209 -29.08 -0.20 -5.50
N GLY A 210 -29.11 1.02 -4.92
CA GLY A 210 -29.02 1.23 -3.48
C GLY A 210 -27.59 1.11 -2.95
N VAL A 211 -27.43 1.18 -1.63
CA VAL A 211 -26.12 1.14 -0.96
C VAL A 211 -25.72 -0.27 -0.52
N HIS A 212 -24.47 -0.64 -0.73
CA HIS A 212 -23.96 -1.96 -0.36
C HIS A 212 -23.77 -2.15 1.14
N VAL A 213 -23.56 -1.05 1.88
CA VAL A 213 -23.34 -1.08 3.33
C VAL A 213 -24.12 0.05 3.97
N ILE A 214 -24.87 -0.27 5.03
CA ILE A 214 -25.51 0.72 5.90
C ILE A 214 -24.94 0.61 7.29
N ILE A 215 -24.62 1.76 7.87
CA ILE A 215 -24.17 1.89 9.25
C ILE A 215 -25.23 2.72 9.98
N ASN A 216 -26.09 2.06 10.75
CA ASN A 216 -27.11 2.76 11.53
C ASN A 216 -26.62 3.00 12.95
N THR A 217 -26.44 4.28 13.28
CA THR A 217 -26.04 4.77 14.61
C THR A 217 -27.21 5.40 15.38
N VAL A 218 -28.44 5.31 14.84
CA VAL A 218 -29.66 5.94 15.38
C VAL A 218 -30.68 4.87 15.79
N GLY A 219 -31.05 4.86 17.07
CA GLY A 219 -32.04 3.93 17.64
C GLY A 219 -33.50 4.29 17.31
N ASN A 220 -33.81 4.52 16.03
CA ASN A 220 -35.15 4.93 15.58
C ASN A 220 -35.68 3.95 14.52
N SER A 221 -36.92 3.50 14.68
CA SER A 221 -37.57 2.52 13.79
C SER A 221 -37.78 3.02 12.36
N ASN A 222 -37.99 4.32 12.16
CA ASN A 222 -38.13 4.89 10.82
C ASN A 222 -36.78 4.88 10.09
N VAL A 223 -35.67 5.17 10.78
CA VAL A 223 -34.31 5.09 10.22
C VAL A 223 -33.94 3.65 9.90
N TYR A 224 -34.39 2.71 10.73
CA TYR A 224 -34.27 1.28 10.45
C TYR A 224 -34.95 0.91 9.14
N GLN A 225 -36.23 1.27 8.98
CA GLN A 225 -37.01 0.94 7.79
C GLN A 225 -36.41 1.60 6.54
N GLN A 226 -36.10 2.89 6.62
CA GLN A 226 -35.49 3.63 5.53
C GLN A 226 -34.17 2.99 5.09
N GLY A 227 -33.33 2.55 6.03
CA GLY A 227 -32.13 1.83 5.67
C GLY A 227 -32.41 0.51 4.93
N LEU A 228 -33.45 -0.26 5.31
CA LEU A 228 -33.79 -1.48 4.58
C LEU A 228 -34.30 -1.21 3.15
N GLU A 229 -34.93 -0.06 2.91
CA GLU A 229 -35.37 0.37 1.58
C GLU A 229 -34.18 0.80 0.71
N LEU A 230 -33.17 1.41 1.34
CA LEU A 230 -31.96 1.89 0.66
C LEU A 230 -30.91 0.83 0.37
N ILE A 231 -30.94 -0.32 1.05
CA ILE A 231 -29.86 -1.32 0.95
C ILE A 231 -29.94 -2.12 -0.34
N ALA A 232 -28.80 -2.25 -1.02
CA ALA A 232 -28.67 -3.07 -2.21
C ALA A 232 -28.86 -4.57 -1.91
N LYS A 233 -29.24 -5.34 -2.92
CA LYS A 233 -29.32 -6.81 -2.81
C LYS A 233 -27.97 -7.40 -2.41
N GLY A 234 -27.95 -8.19 -1.34
CA GLY A 234 -26.73 -8.76 -0.78
C GLY A 234 -25.88 -7.79 0.04
N GLY A 235 -26.38 -6.58 0.28
CA GLY A 235 -25.72 -5.59 1.13
C GLY A 235 -25.72 -5.96 2.62
N HIS A 236 -24.87 -5.27 3.38
CA HIS A 236 -24.70 -5.47 4.82
C HIS A 236 -25.25 -4.31 5.63
N TYR A 237 -26.10 -4.62 6.60
CA TYR A 237 -26.63 -3.64 7.54
C TYR A 237 -25.96 -3.83 8.90
N LEU A 238 -25.24 -2.81 9.38
CA LEU A 238 -24.62 -2.79 10.69
C LEU A 238 -25.44 -1.94 11.67
N PHE A 239 -25.83 -2.55 12.79
CA PHE A 239 -26.56 -1.89 13.86
C PHE A 239 -25.62 -1.52 15.00
N PHE A 240 -25.50 -0.22 15.28
CA PHE A 240 -24.72 0.31 16.41
C PHE A 240 -25.60 0.91 17.51
N ALA A 241 -26.90 1.10 17.25
CA ALA A 241 -27.87 1.59 18.23
C ALA A 241 -29.02 0.60 18.41
N GLU A 242 -29.45 0.41 19.67
CA GLU A 242 -30.66 -0.34 19.97
C GLU A 242 -31.88 0.51 19.61
N THR A 243 -32.87 -0.11 18.95
CA THR A 243 -34.13 0.54 18.59
C THR A 243 -35.01 0.64 19.83
N TYR A 244 -35.51 1.84 20.14
CA TYR A 244 -36.44 2.08 21.24
C TYR A 244 -37.85 2.38 20.73
#